data_AF-A0A1Z5H9B2-F1
#
_entry.id   AF-A0A1Z5H9B2-F1
#
_cell.length_a   1.000
_cell.length_b   1.000
_cell.length_c   1.000
_cell.angle_alpha   90.00
_cell.angle_beta   90.00
_cell.angle_gamma   90.00
#
_symmetry.space_group_name_H-M   'P 1'
#
loop_
_entity.id
_entity.type
_entity.pdbx_description
1 polymer ?
#
loop_
_entity_poly.entity_id
_entity_poly.type
_entity_poly.pdbx_seq_one_letter_code
_entity_poly.pdbx_strand_id
1 'polypeptide(L)'
;MCHQANKVGLAHGYLSDGKLIVDKLVKPAKNQSVAEIVSSWIVPGSTQLLAIDAPLGWPVSLGQELFNHVAGGILNTEANTLFRRDTDRFIKEKTGKLPLDVGADRIARTAHTALQLLNTITMLTGAKVDLAWSPELNPGCWAIETYPAATLKMSSIRFQGYKGPENIAPRQEICANLS
;
A
#
# COMPACT_ATOMS: atom_id res chain seq x y z
N MET A 1 10.21 -6.54 -15.12
CA MET A 1 10.84 -7.06 -13.89
C MET A 1 9.78 -7.13 -12.79
N CYS A 2 9.13 -8.29 -12.67
CA CYS A 2 8.15 -8.58 -11.64
C CYS A 2 8.85 -8.65 -10.28
N HIS A 3 8.41 -7.88 -9.27
CA HIS A 3 8.82 -8.15 -7.90
C HIS A 3 8.40 -9.59 -7.56
N GLN A 4 9.31 -10.35 -6.96
CA GLN A 4 9.13 -11.79 -6.79
C GLN A 4 7.90 -12.06 -5.92
N ALA A 5 6.88 -12.73 -6.46
CA ALA A 5 5.62 -13.02 -5.79
C ALA A 5 5.81 -13.68 -4.39
N ASN A 6 6.91 -14.43 -4.22
CA ASN A 6 7.30 -15.07 -2.96
C ASN A 6 7.77 -14.12 -1.84
N LYS A 7 7.88 -12.82 -2.11
CA LYS A 7 8.19 -11.77 -1.14
C LYS A 7 6.96 -10.97 -0.70
N VAL A 8 5.77 -11.31 -1.20
CA VAL A 8 4.51 -10.68 -0.81
C VAL A 8 3.75 -11.64 0.11
N GLY A 9 3.11 -11.09 1.14
CA GLY A 9 2.11 -11.78 1.94
C GLY A 9 0.74 -11.21 1.60
N LEU A 10 -0.26 -12.08 1.43
CA LEU A 10 -1.63 -11.70 1.15
C LEU A 10 -2.52 -12.16 2.31
N ALA A 11 -3.45 -11.31 2.70
CA ALA A 11 -4.51 -11.61 3.64
C ALA A 11 -5.84 -11.25 3.00
N HIS A 12 -6.85 -12.09 3.20
CA HIS A 12 -8.24 -11.78 2.89
C HIS A 12 -9.01 -11.76 4.20
N GLY A 13 -10.01 -10.88 4.26
CA GLY A 13 -10.93 -10.81 5.37
C GLY A 13 -12.16 -9.99 5.03
N TYR A 14 -13.13 -10.03 5.93
CA TYR A 14 -14.40 -9.30 5.80
C TYR A 14 -14.78 -8.66 7.13
N LEU A 15 -15.56 -7.59 7.07
CA LEU A 15 -16.12 -6.97 8.26
C LEU A 15 -17.42 -7.68 8.65
N SER A 16 -17.52 -8.12 9.90
CA SER A 16 -18.72 -8.66 10.51
C SER A 16 -18.86 -8.10 11.92
N ASP A 17 -20.04 -7.56 12.27
CA ASP A 17 -20.31 -6.98 13.59
C ASP A 17 -19.25 -5.96 14.07
N GLY A 18 -18.76 -5.13 13.14
CA GLY A 18 -17.74 -4.12 13.42
C GLY A 18 -16.31 -4.67 13.59
N LYS A 19 -16.09 -5.96 13.35
CA LYS A 19 -14.78 -6.63 13.48
C LYS A 19 -14.28 -7.11 12.13
N LEU A 20 -12.97 -6.98 11.91
CA LEU A 20 -12.29 -7.58 10.75
C LEU A 20 -12.00 -9.05 11.04
N ILE A 21 -12.62 -9.95 10.27
CA ILE A 21 -12.36 -11.39 10.32
C ILE A 21 -11.43 -11.73 9.16
N VAL A 22 -10.21 -12.18 9.47
CA VAL A 22 -9.25 -12.69 8.49
C VAL A 22 -9.53 -14.18 8.28
N ASP A 23 -9.91 -14.56 7.06
CA ASP A 23 -10.28 -15.93 6.71
C ASP A 23 -9.24 -16.64 5.83
N LYS A 24 -8.38 -15.88 5.12
CA LYS A 24 -7.31 -16.46 4.29
C LYS A 24 -5.99 -15.74 4.49
N LEU A 25 -4.92 -16.53 4.54
CA LEU A 25 -3.54 -16.07 4.49
C LEU A 25 -2.80 -16.84 3.39
N VAL A 26 -2.18 -16.12 2.46
CA VAL A 26 -1.47 -16.73 1.33
C VAL A 26 -0.12 -16.08 1.16
N LYS A 27 0.92 -16.91 1.01
CA LYS A 27 2.23 -16.50 0.53
C LYS A 27 2.43 -17.10 -0.87
N PRO A 28 2.27 -16.31 -1.94
CA PRO A 28 2.35 -16.82 -3.31
C PRO A 28 3.70 -17.48 -3.61
N ALA A 29 3.70 -18.58 -4.34
CA ALA A 29 4.92 -19.16 -4.89
C ALA A 29 5.51 -18.27 -6.00
N LYS A 30 6.78 -18.49 -6.35
CA LYS A 30 7.51 -17.64 -7.33
C LYS A 30 6.81 -17.56 -8.71
N ASN A 31 6.10 -18.61 -9.10
CA ASN A 31 5.39 -18.73 -10.38
C ASN A 31 3.89 -18.38 -10.30
N GLN A 32 3.36 -18.05 -9.13
CA GLN A 32 1.96 -17.66 -8.98
C GLN A 32 1.80 -16.15 -9.18
N SER A 33 0.72 -15.75 -9.85
CA SER A 33 0.37 -14.34 -10.00
C SER A 33 -0.34 -13.83 -8.75
N VAL A 34 0.20 -12.79 -8.13
CA VAL A 34 -0.46 -12.06 -7.04
C VAL A 34 -1.82 -11.51 -7.51
N ALA A 35 -1.88 -10.98 -8.73
CA ALA A 35 -3.08 -10.39 -9.29
C ALA A 35 -4.20 -11.41 -9.48
N GLU A 36 -3.88 -12.63 -9.94
CA GLU A 36 -4.88 -13.70 -10.11
C GLU A 36 -5.42 -14.17 -8.76
N ILE A 37 -4.54 -14.35 -7.77
CA ILE A 37 -4.96 -14.73 -6.41
C ILE A 37 -5.90 -13.68 -5.83
N VAL A 38 -5.52 -12.39 -5.85
CA VAL A 38 -6.36 -11.31 -5.32
C VAL A 38 -7.65 -11.16 -6.12
N SER A 39 -7.60 -11.27 -7.46
CA SER A 39 -8.80 -11.18 -8.31
C SER A 39 -9.78 -12.31 -8.03
N SER A 40 -9.29 -13.52 -7.69
CA SER A 40 -10.15 -14.65 -7.31
C SER A 40 -10.92 -14.43 -5.99
N TRP A 41 -10.53 -13.42 -5.20
CA TRP A 41 -11.22 -13.04 -3.96
C TRP A 41 -12.20 -11.89 -4.16
N ILE A 42 -12.20 -11.23 -5.32
CA ILE A 42 -13.11 -10.13 -5.60
C ILE A 42 -14.50 -10.68 -5.92
N VAL A 43 -15.48 -10.25 -5.13
CA VAL A 43 -16.90 -10.59 -5.33
C VAL A 43 -17.58 -9.44 -6.07
N PRO A 44 -18.15 -9.67 -7.26
CA PRO A 44 -18.89 -8.65 -7.98
C PRO A 44 -20.10 -8.13 -7.17
N GLY A 45 -20.30 -6.81 -7.17
CA GLY A 45 -21.45 -6.17 -6.51
C GLY A 45 -21.29 -5.93 -5.01
N SER A 46 -20.20 -6.39 -4.37
CA SER A 46 -19.87 -6.03 -2.99
C SER A 46 -18.86 -4.88 -2.93
N THR A 47 -18.69 -4.33 -1.72
CA THR A 47 -17.63 -3.35 -1.43
C THR A 47 -16.33 -4.08 -1.11
N GLN A 48 -15.31 -3.88 -1.94
CA GLN A 48 -13.97 -4.46 -1.78
C GLN A 48 -12.96 -3.37 -1.45
N LEU A 49 -12.08 -3.62 -0.48
CA LEU A 49 -10.98 -2.72 -0.13
C LEU A 49 -9.63 -3.44 -0.24
N LEU A 50 -8.79 -2.98 -1.16
CA LEU A 50 -7.42 -3.41 -1.37
C LEU A 50 -6.47 -2.52 -0.56
N ALA A 51 -6.05 -3.01 0.60
CA ALA A 51 -5.07 -2.35 1.45
C ALA A 51 -3.63 -2.73 1.00
N ILE A 52 -2.85 -1.76 0.52
CA ILE A 52 -1.54 -2.00 -0.10
C ILE A 52 -0.43 -1.29 0.69
N ASP A 53 0.60 -2.04 1.13
CA ASP A 53 1.82 -1.47 1.73
C ASP A 53 2.78 -0.95 0.64
N ALA A 54 2.33 0.07 -0.08
CA ALA A 54 3.09 0.76 -1.11
C ALA A 54 2.47 2.14 -1.39
N PRO A 55 3.25 3.12 -1.89
CA PRO A 55 2.69 4.32 -2.48
C PRO A 55 1.84 3.98 -3.71
N LEU A 56 0.73 4.70 -3.89
CA LEU A 56 -0.20 4.63 -5.01
C LEU A 56 -0.22 5.95 -5.81
N GLY A 57 0.71 6.86 -5.54
CA GLY A 57 0.82 8.12 -6.27
C GLY A 57 2.08 8.93 -5.95
N TRP A 58 2.24 10.03 -6.68
CA TRP A 58 3.32 11.00 -6.54
C TRP A 58 2.76 12.40 -6.25
N PRO A 59 3.56 13.31 -5.66
CA PRO A 59 3.17 14.71 -5.54
C PRO A 59 2.86 15.32 -6.90
N VAL A 60 1.79 16.13 -6.97
CA VAL A 60 1.36 16.80 -8.21
C VAL A 60 2.46 17.70 -8.78
N SER A 61 3.19 18.41 -7.91
CA SER A 61 4.33 19.26 -8.25
C SER A 61 5.43 18.52 -9.00
N LEU A 62 5.71 17.26 -8.64
CA LEU A 62 6.72 16.44 -9.31
C LEU A 62 6.37 16.24 -10.78
N GLY A 63 5.12 15.88 -11.07
CA GLY A 63 4.66 15.68 -12.44
C GLY A 63 4.71 16.98 -13.26
N GLN A 64 4.29 18.09 -12.66
CA GLN A 64 4.25 19.41 -13.32
C GLN A 64 5.65 19.91 -13.68
N GLU A 65 6.61 19.79 -12.77
CA GLU A 65 7.99 20.25 -12.97
C GLU A 65 8.74 19.35 -13.97
N LEU A 66 8.58 18.03 -13.87
CA LEU A 66 9.25 17.10 -14.79
C LEU A 66 8.73 17.17 -16.23
N PHE A 67 7.45 17.48 -16.43
CA PHE A 67 6.84 17.53 -17.77
C PHE A 67 7.51 18.55 -18.70
N ASN A 68 7.92 19.71 -18.16
CA ASN A 68 8.54 20.79 -18.93
C ASN A 68 10.07 20.85 -18.78
N HIS A 69 10.67 19.96 -17.99
CA HIS A 69 12.10 20.02 -17.68
C HIS A 69 12.97 19.65 -18.88
N VAL A 70 14.09 20.37 -19.02
CA VAL A 70 15.13 20.12 -20.03
C VAL A 70 16.49 20.06 -19.35
N ALA A 71 17.45 19.37 -19.95
CA ALA A 71 18.80 19.27 -19.40
C ALA A 71 19.42 20.66 -19.19
N GLY A 72 19.89 20.94 -17.98
CA GLY A 72 20.42 22.25 -17.58
C GLY A 72 19.38 23.24 -17.03
N GLY A 73 18.09 22.91 -17.09
CA GLY A 73 17.04 23.64 -16.40
C GLY A 73 17.01 23.35 -14.90
N ILE A 74 16.60 24.33 -14.10
CA ILE A 74 16.35 24.12 -12.67
C ILE A 74 14.92 23.63 -12.43
N LEU A 75 14.69 22.95 -11.31
CA LEU A 75 13.36 22.74 -10.76
C LEU A 75 13.11 23.86 -9.74
N ASN A 76 12.01 24.61 -9.87
CA ASN A 76 11.75 25.76 -9.00
C ASN A 76 11.17 25.36 -7.65
N THR A 77 10.53 24.20 -7.60
CA THR A 77 9.93 23.64 -6.40
C THR A 77 10.96 22.98 -5.50
N GLU A 78 10.91 23.28 -4.20
CA GLU A 78 11.75 22.67 -3.17
C GLU A 78 11.68 21.13 -3.16
N ALA A 79 12.82 20.48 -2.91
CA ALA A 79 12.96 19.02 -2.97
C ALA A 79 11.93 18.27 -2.10
N ASN A 80 11.66 18.76 -0.89
CA ASN A 80 10.67 18.13 0.00
C ASN A 80 9.25 18.20 -0.58
N THR A 81 8.92 19.27 -1.30
CA THR A 81 7.61 19.43 -1.96
C THR A 81 7.51 18.55 -3.20
N LEU A 82 8.63 18.28 -3.89
CA LEU A 82 8.69 17.38 -5.04
C LEU A 82 8.60 15.90 -4.63
N PHE A 83 9.23 15.49 -3.55
CA PHE A 83 9.42 14.07 -3.27
C PHE A 83 8.66 13.53 -2.05
N ARG A 84 8.13 14.39 -1.17
CA ARG A 84 7.27 13.96 -0.05
C ARG A 84 5.81 14.09 -0.41
N ARG A 85 5.06 13.02 -0.22
CA ARG A 85 3.61 12.98 -0.41
C ARG A 85 2.88 13.55 0.80
N ASP A 86 1.60 13.83 0.65
CA ASP A 86 0.74 14.20 1.79
C ASP A 86 0.70 13.10 2.85
N THR A 87 0.65 11.83 2.43
CA THR A 87 0.78 10.68 3.34
C THR A 87 2.09 10.77 4.14
N ASP A 88 3.21 11.12 3.51
CA ASP A 88 4.52 11.16 4.20
C ASP A 88 4.58 12.28 5.25
N ARG A 89 4.00 13.44 4.91
CA ARG A 89 3.84 14.57 5.84
C ARG A 89 2.94 14.21 7.01
N PHE A 90 1.78 13.61 6.74
CA PHE A 90 0.82 13.17 7.76
C PHE A 90 1.46 12.16 8.73
N ILE A 91 2.16 11.16 8.20
CA ILE A 91 2.84 10.15 9.02
C ILE A 91 3.94 10.80 9.88
N LYS A 92 4.69 11.76 9.33
CA LYS A 92 5.69 12.51 10.10
C LYS A 92 5.07 13.32 11.23
N GLU A 93 3.98 14.02 10.96
CA GLU A 93 3.25 14.79 11.96
C GLU A 93 2.72 13.90 13.09
N LYS A 94 2.03 12.80 12.75
CA LYS A 94 1.37 11.94 13.74
C LYS A 94 2.31 11.02 14.49
N THR A 95 3.41 10.59 13.86
CA THR A 95 4.29 9.56 14.42
C THR A 95 5.70 10.03 14.70
N GLY A 96 6.11 11.21 14.25
CA GLY A 96 7.50 11.67 14.30
C GLY A 96 8.45 10.92 13.36
N LYS A 97 8.01 9.85 12.67
CA LYS A 97 8.82 9.11 11.70
C LYS A 97 8.67 9.69 10.31
N LEU A 98 9.78 9.84 9.59
CA LEU A 98 9.76 10.29 8.20
C LEU A 98 9.78 9.07 7.27
N PRO A 99 8.72 8.84 6.47
CA PRO A 99 8.77 7.88 5.37
C PRO A 99 9.84 8.23 4.35
N LEU A 100 10.27 7.23 3.58
CA LEU A 100 11.18 7.46 2.46
C LEU A 100 10.45 8.20 1.34
N ASP A 101 11.15 9.15 0.73
CA ASP A 101 10.68 9.94 -0.39
C ASP A 101 10.28 9.05 -1.58
N VAL A 102 9.14 9.34 -2.22
CA VAL A 102 8.59 8.48 -3.28
C VAL A 102 9.40 8.53 -4.58
N GLY A 103 10.14 9.61 -4.81
CA GLY A 103 11.05 9.74 -5.95
C GLY A 103 12.31 8.88 -5.85
N ALA A 104 12.60 8.27 -4.70
CA ALA A 104 13.79 7.46 -4.50
C ALA A 104 13.65 6.07 -5.14
N ASP A 105 14.75 5.55 -5.71
CA ASP A 105 14.82 4.31 -6.53
C ASP A 105 13.91 3.17 -6.04
N ARG A 106 14.12 2.68 -4.82
CA ARG A 106 13.38 1.52 -4.30
C ARG A 106 11.89 1.80 -4.10
N ILE A 107 11.55 3.00 -3.64
CA ILE A 107 10.16 3.38 -3.36
C ILE A 107 9.40 3.63 -4.65
N ALA A 108 10.01 4.32 -5.62
CA ALA A 108 9.43 4.56 -6.93
C ALA A 108 9.11 3.24 -7.66
N ARG A 109 10.01 2.25 -7.61
CA ARG A 109 9.77 0.92 -8.22
C ARG A 109 8.67 0.13 -7.51
N THR A 110 8.59 0.21 -6.19
CA THR A 110 7.51 -0.41 -5.42
C THR A 110 6.16 0.23 -5.77
N ALA A 111 6.09 1.56 -5.84
CA ALA A 111 4.89 2.29 -6.23
C ALA A 111 4.42 1.91 -7.65
N HIS A 112 5.34 1.92 -8.62
CA HIS A 112 5.04 1.50 -9.99
C HIS A 112 4.50 0.07 -10.04
N THR A 113 5.09 -0.85 -9.26
CA THR A 113 4.63 -2.25 -9.19
C THR A 113 3.24 -2.38 -8.58
N ALA A 114 2.93 -1.60 -7.54
CA ALA A 114 1.60 -1.57 -6.95
C ALA A 114 0.53 -1.09 -7.93
N LEU A 115 0.84 -0.05 -8.71
CA LEU A 115 -0.07 0.44 -9.76
C LEU A 115 -0.26 -0.59 -10.90
N GLN A 116 0.80 -1.31 -11.28
CA GLN A 116 0.67 -2.42 -12.23
C GLN A 116 -0.24 -3.52 -11.69
N LEU A 117 -0.11 -3.89 -10.40
CA LEU A 117 -0.98 -4.88 -9.76
C LEU A 117 -2.45 -4.44 -9.81
N LEU A 118 -2.75 -3.18 -9.45
CA LEU A 118 -4.11 -2.64 -9.50
C LEU A 118 -4.69 -2.63 -10.92
N ASN A 119 -3.87 -2.26 -11.91
CA ASN A 119 -4.27 -2.31 -13.32
C ASN A 119 -4.57 -3.75 -13.77
N THR A 120 -3.73 -4.73 -13.40
CA THR A 120 -3.98 -6.13 -13.73
C THR A 120 -5.25 -6.66 -13.05
N ILE A 121 -5.51 -6.29 -11.79
CA ILE A 121 -6.77 -6.64 -11.10
C ILE A 121 -7.97 -6.05 -11.84
N THR A 122 -7.88 -4.77 -12.25
CA THR A 122 -8.93 -4.11 -13.06
C THR A 122 -9.21 -4.89 -14.35
N MET A 123 -8.14 -5.29 -15.06
CA MET A 123 -8.25 -6.07 -16.30
C MET A 123 -8.87 -7.47 -16.08
N LEU A 124 -8.49 -8.16 -15.00
CA LEU A 124 -8.97 -9.52 -14.72
C LEU A 124 -10.41 -9.57 -14.21
N THR A 125 -10.85 -8.55 -13.48
CA THR A 125 -12.17 -8.53 -12.86
C THR A 125 -13.20 -7.70 -13.62
N GLY A 126 -12.75 -6.81 -14.50
CA GLY A 126 -13.59 -5.78 -15.12
C GLY A 126 -14.04 -4.68 -14.15
N ALA A 127 -13.70 -4.78 -12.86
CA ALA A 127 -14.02 -3.78 -11.85
C ALA A 127 -12.94 -2.71 -11.83
N LYS A 128 -13.32 -1.46 -12.11
CA LYS A 128 -12.43 -0.31 -11.90
C LYS A 128 -12.04 -0.23 -10.43
N VAL A 129 -10.73 -0.12 -10.17
CA VAL A 129 -10.22 0.13 -8.82
C VAL A 129 -10.00 1.62 -8.61
N ASP A 130 -10.81 2.23 -7.76
CA ASP A 130 -10.70 3.65 -7.39
C ASP A 130 -9.94 3.84 -6.08
N LEU A 131 -9.37 5.03 -5.84
CA LEU A 131 -8.73 5.34 -4.56
C LEU A 131 -9.78 5.65 -3.49
N ALA A 132 -9.63 5.02 -2.32
CA ALA A 132 -10.44 5.28 -1.13
C ALA A 132 -10.04 6.62 -0.49
N TRP A 133 -10.53 7.74 -1.04
CA TRP A 133 -10.28 9.09 -0.50
C TRP A 133 -11.13 9.39 0.75
N SER A 134 -12.16 8.59 0.99
CA SER A 134 -13.15 8.75 2.06
C SER A 134 -13.24 7.45 2.86
N PRO A 135 -13.50 7.51 4.18
CA PRO A 135 -13.72 6.32 4.99
C PRO A 135 -15.04 5.61 4.63
N GLU A 136 -16.05 6.34 4.16
CA GLU A 136 -17.27 5.76 3.62
C GLU A 136 -17.03 5.21 2.21
N LEU A 137 -17.30 3.91 2.02
CA LEU A 137 -17.13 3.21 0.75
C LEU A 137 -18.48 2.72 0.23
N ASN A 138 -18.84 3.18 -0.98
CA ASN A 138 -19.96 2.62 -1.73
C ASN A 138 -19.59 1.26 -2.34
N PRO A 139 -20.57 0.44 -2.78
CA PRO A 139 -20.29 -0.78 -3.53
C PRO A 139 -19.34 -0.52 -4.70
N GLY A 140 -18.31 -1.35 -4.84
CA GLY A 140 -17.21 -1.11 -5.78
C GLY A 140 -15.88 -1.65 -5.25
N CYS A 141 -14.83 -1.49 -6.06
CA CYS A 141 -13.47 -1.90 -5.71
C CYS A 141 -12.61 -0.68 -5.41
N TRP A 142 -12.03 -0.64 -4.22
CA TRP A 142 -11.27 0.50 -3.72
C TRP A 142 -9.85 0.09 -3.35
N ALA A 143 -8.88 0.99 -3.51
CA ALA A 143 -7.52 0.81 -3.03
C ALA A 143 -7.15 1.89 -2.02
N ILE A 144 -6.42 1.49 -0.97
CA ILE A 144 -5.88 2.39 0.04
C ILE A 144 -4.41 2.08 0.28
N GLU A 145 -3.60 3.13 0.43
CA GLU A 145 -2.24 3.00 0.92
C GLU A 145 -2.25 2.67 2.41
N THR A 146 -1.47 1.69 2.81
CA THR A 146 -1.25 1.38 4.22
C THR A 146 0.20 1.58 4.60
N TYR A 147 0.43 1.91 5.87
CA TYR A 147 1.76 2.09 6.42
C TYR A 147 1.87 1.26 7.71
N PRO A 148 2.11 -0.06 7.63
CA PRO A 148 1.89 -0.99 8.74
C PRO A 148 2.60 -0.58 10.04
N ALA A 149 3.84 -0.10 9.96
CA ALA A 149 4.58 0.35 11.13
C ALA A 149 4.01 1.62 11.78
N ALA A 150 3.35 2.48 11.01
CA ALA A 150 2.65 3.65 11.56
C ALA A 150 1.30 3.25 12.14
N THR A 151 0.53 2.39 11.45
CA THR A 151 -0.73 1.83 11.96
C THR A 151 -0.54 1.17 13.32
N LEU A 152 0.46 0.30 13.45
CA LEU A 152 0.79 -0.34 14.73
C LEU A 152 1.17 0.69 15.80
N LYS A 153 1.98 1.69 15.45
CA LYS A 153 2.41 2.74 16.38
C LYS A 153 1.22 3.57 16.88
N MET A 154 0.32 3.97 15.99
CA MET A 154 -0.88 4.74 16.36
C MET A 154 -1.87 3.92 17.20
N SER A 155 -1.85 2.60 17.04
CA SER A 155 -2.66 1.68 17.83
C SER A 155 -2.01 1.29 19.16
N SER A 156 -0.88 1.92 19.53
CA SER A 156 -0.09 1.56 20.72
C SER A 156 0.36 0.08 20.76
N ILE A 157 0.51 -0.55 19.59
CA ILE A 157 1.00 -1.92 19.44
C ILE A 157 2.49 -1.88 19.12
N ARG A 158 3.23 -2.93 19.48
CA ARG A 158 4.62 -3.14 19.04
C ARG A 158 4.75 -2.89 17.53
N PHE A 159 5.61 -1.94 17.15
CA PHE A 159 5.78 -1.52 15.76
C PHE A 159 7.22 -1.65 15.24
N GLN A 160 8.12 -2.24 16.04
CA GLN A 160 9.54 -2.43 15.70
C GLN A 160 9.98 -3.86 15.98
N GLY A 161 11.06 -4.29 15.30
CA GLY A 161 11.69 -5.59 15.55
C GLY A 161 10.88 -6.82 15.12
N TYR A 162 9.81 -6.65 14.34
CA TYR A 162 8.98 -7.77 13.86
C TYR A 162 9.33 -8.27 12.45
N LYS A 163 10.16 -7.51 11.72
CA LYS A 163 10.59 -7.86 10.35
C LYS A 163 11.67 -8.93 10.39
N GLY A 164 11.66 -9.87 9.46
CA GLY A 164 12.65 -10.97 9.37
C GLY A 164 12.06 -12.31 9.85
N PRO A 165 12.37 -13.44 9.19
CA PRO A 165 11.74 -14.73 9.48
C PRO A 165 11.88 -15.17 10.95
N GLU A 166 12.99 -14.84 11.59
CA GLU A 166 13.34 -15.18 12.98
C GLU A 166 12.43 -14.50 14.03
N ASN A 167 11.79 -13.38 13.71
CA ASN A 167 11.04 -12.57 14.66
C ASN A 167 9.60 -13.08 14.89
N ILE A 168 9.46 -14.37 15.21
CA ILE A 168 8.18 -15.04 15.44
C ILE A 168 7.47 -14.47 16.68
N ALA A 169 8.16 -14.42 17.83
CA ALA A 169 7.57 -13.93 19.08
C ALA A 169 7.05 -12.47 18.98
N PRO A 170 7.83 -11.50 18.44
CA PRO A 170 7.30 -10.17 18.18
C PRO A 170 6.06 -10.11 17.28
N ARG A 171 5.93 -11.01 16.28
CA ARG A 171 4.74 -11.07 15.43
C ARG A 171 3.53 -11.67 16.15
N GLN A 172 3.75 -12.68 17.00
CA GLN A 172 2.68 -13.25 17.82
C GLN A 172 2.13 -12.21 18.81
N GLU A 173 3.02 -11.41 19.43
CA GLU A 173 2.63 -10.28 20.28
C GLU A 173 1.78 -9.28 19.50
N ILE A 174 2.19 -8.90 18.28
CA ILE A 174 1.39 -8.01 17.43
C ILE A 174 0.00 -8.61 17.15
N CYS A 175 -0.06 -9.86 16.70
CA CYS A 175 -1.34 -10.51 16.38
C CYS A 175 -2.28 -10.58 17.59
N ALA A 176 -1.75 -10.85 18.79
CA ALA A 176 -2.56 -10.93 20.01
C ALA A 176 -3.17 -9.57 20.43
N ASN A 177 -2.60 -8.45 19.97
CA ASN A 177 -3.07 -7.10 20.29
C ASN A 177 -3.86 -6.44 19.14
N LEU A 178 -4.04 -7.13 18.00
CA LEU A 178 -4.95 -6.70 16.94
C LEU A 178 -6.36 -7.24 17.28
N SER A 179 -7.11 -6.50 18.10
CA SER A 179 -8.46 -6.86 18.57
C SER A 179 -9.53 -5.99 17.93
#